data_AF-A0A9N9LKC1-F1
#
_entry.id   AF-A0A9N9LKC1-F1
#
_cell.length_a   1.000
_cell.length_b   1.000
_cell.length_c   1.000
_cell.angle_alpha   90.00
_cell.angle_beta   90.00
_cell.angle_gamma   90.00
#
_symmetry.space_group_name_H-M   'P 1'
#
loop_
_entity.id
_entity.type
_entity.pdbx_description
1 polymer ?
#
loop_
_entity_poly.entity_id
_entity_poly.type
_entity_poly.pdbx_seq_one_letter_code
_entity_poly.pdbx_strand_id
1 'polypeptide(L)'
;MFGTTLLLLAAAQFTITLSAPSPFKAESADVASLERRLNLGLVLHDSNGVPTTIIVSVPPASDPTPAPANLPANIPAGGVPKEGGEAKPKEGGEAKPKEGGEGEKKEEEEKKTRANGVMGTPFQLKGNNELQAISFVGSAGVGSMEIEYQNIDGRTLTVTENKTPGAAPLGFKLIDPSSYVVALAEGSSNITRQQIDYVTLDEALKAQNLSAVQTGKLCRDTNAFVVSSALGEQEFEADENESVLKTSNIVREWALFVPA
;
A
#
# COMPACT_ATOMS: atom_id res chain seq x y z
N MET A 1 -15.88 21.39 -66.91
CA MET A 1 -17.06 20.96 -66.12
C MET A 1 -16.55 20.59 -64.73
N PHE A 2 -16.72 21.46 -63.74
CA PHE A 2 -16.36 21.17 -62.34
C PHE A 2 -17.67 21.00 -61.57
N GLY A 3 -17.86 19.83 -60.97
CA GLY A 3 -19.02 19.51 -60.15
C GLY A 3 -18.73 19.81 -58.68
N THR A 4 -19.46 20.78 -58.12
CA THR A 4 -19.43 21.14 -56.70
C THR A 4 -20.33 20.17 -55.93
N THR A 5 -19.76 19.30 -55.09
CA THR A 5 -20.53 18.46 -54.16
C THR A 5 -20.87 19.28 -52.91
N LEU A 6 -22.15 19.60 -52.76
CA LEU A 6 -22.71 20.25 -51.58
C LEU A 6 -22.97 19.18 -50.50
N LEU A 7 -22.19 19.17 -49.42
CA LEU A 7 -22.42 18.30 -48.27
C LEU A 7 -23.51 18.94 -47.39
N LEU A 8 -24.74 18.45 -47.49
CA LEU A 8 -25.85 18.82 -46.61
C LEU A 8 -25.60 18.19 -45.22
N LEU A 9 -25.18 18.99 -44.25
CA LEU A 9 -25.13 18.58 -42.85
C LEU A 9 -26.54 18.74 -42.26
N ALA A 10 -27.28 17.65 -42.14
CA ALA A 10 -28.57 17.65 -41.47
C ALA A 10 -28.35 17.89 -39.96
N ALA A 11 -28.91 18.97 -39.43
CA ALA A 11 -28.92 19.23 -37.99
C ALA A 11 -29.85 18.23 -37.30
N ALA A 12 -29.29 17.16 -36.73
CA ALA A 12 -30.04 16.27 -35.85
C ALA A 12 -30.31 17.00 -34.53
N GLN A 13 -31.59 17.21 -34.21
CA GLN A 13 -32.01 17.69 -32.90
C GLN A 13 -31.97 16.51 -31.92
N PHE A 14 -31.07 16.56 -30.94
CA PHE A 14 -31.05 15.60 -29.84
C PHE A 14 -31.80 16.18 -28.65
N THR A 15 -32.79 15.47 -28.14
CA THR A 15 -33.44 15.78 -26.86
C THR A 15 -32.72 15.03 -25.75
N ILE A 16 -32.06 15.76 -24.85
CA ILE A 16 -31.44 15.19 -23.65
C ILE A 16 -32.48 15.23 -22.53
N THR A 17 -32.94 14.06 -22.08
CA THR A 17 -33.80 13.96 -20.90
C THR A 17 -32.94 13.56 -19.69
N LEU A 18 -32.74 14.52 -18.78
CA LEU A 18 -32.11 14.27 -17.49
C LEU A 18 -33.19 13.83 -16.50
N SER A 19 -33.19 12.56 -16.10
CA SER A 19 -34.04 12.09 -15.01
C SER A 19 -33.29 12.23 -13.69
N ALA A 20 -33.79 13.06 -12.78
CA ALA A 20 -33.24 13.13 -11.43
C ALA A 20 -33.50 11.78 -10.70
N PRO A 21 -32.53 11.25 -9.94
CA PRO A 21 -32.79 10.11 -9.07
C PRO A 21 -33.85 10.49 -8.03
N SER A 22 -34.74 9.55 -7.69
CA SER A 22 -35.76 9.74 -6.66
C SER A 22 -35.12 10.20 -5.34
N PRO A 23 -35.74 11.13 -4.60
CA PRO A 23 -35.20 11.58 -3.32
C PRO A 23 -35.18 10.39 -2.34
N PHE A 24 -33.98 9.93 -2.01
CA PHE A 24 -33.79 8.89 -1.00
C PHE A 24 -34.09 9.52 0.37
N LYS A 25 -35.08 8.98 1.08
CA LYS A 25 -35.41 9.36 2.46
C LYS A 25 -34.22 8.98 3.33
N ALA A 26 -33.48 9.97 3.83
CA ALA A 26 -32.38 9.74 4.75
C ALA A 26 -32.96 9.33 6.12
N GLU A 27 -32.93 8.04 6.42
CA GLU A 27 -32.90 7.57 7.81
C GLU A 27 -31.45 7.58 8.31
N SER A 28 -31.29 7.81 9.60
CA SER A 28 -30.15 8.42 10.28
C SER A 28 -28.76 7.78 10.06
N ALA A 29 -27.82 8.65 9.67
CA ALA A 29 -26.40 8.75 10.04
C ALA A 29 -25.55 7.48 10.25
N ASP A 30 -24.69 7.21 9.26
CA ASP A 30 -23.26 6.97 9.49
C ASP A 30 -22.47 7.61 8.32
N VAL A 31 -21.57 8.54 8.61
CA VAL A 31 -20.96 9.48 7.63
C VAL A 31 -19.54 9.05 7.23
N ALA A 32 -19.07 7.86 7.63
CA ALA A 32 -17.68 7.46 7.41
C ALA A 32 -17.42 6.52 6.22
N SER A 33 -18.41 6.05 5.49
CA SER A 33 -18.16 5.32 4.23
C SER A 33 -19.34 5.39 3.29
N LEU A 34 -19.35 6.43 2.48
CA LEU A 34 -20.32 6.58 1.39
C LEU A 34 -19.54 6.74 0.08
N GLU A 35 -18.83 5.69 -0.33
CA GLU A 35 -18.34 5.56 -1.71
C GLU A 35 -19.53 5.33 -2.66
N ARG A 36 -20.36 6.35 -2.84
CA ARG A 36 -21.45 6.33 -3.83
C ARG A 36 -20.85 6.57 -5.20
N ARG A 37 -20.75 5.50 -5.98
CA ARG A 37 -20.55 5.58 -7.43
C ARG A 37 -21.80 6.24 -8.04
N LEU A 38 -21.67 7.47 -8.54
CA LEU A 38 -22.66 8.07 -9.41
C LEU A 38 -22.53 7.40 -10.78
N ASN A 39 -23.46 6.50 -11.09
CA ASN A 39 -23.66 6.01 -12.45
C ASN A 39 -24.63 6.97 -13.14
N LEU A 40 -24.12 7.83 -14.03
CA LEU A 40 -24.96 8.60 -14.93
C LEU A 40 -25.30 7.71 -16.13
N GLY A 41 -26.56 7.30 -16.24
CA GLY A 41 -27.09 6.65 -17.43
C GLY A 41 -27.56 7.71 -18.42
N LEU A 42 -26.92 7.78 -19.60
CA LEU A 42 -27.40 8.56 -20.73
C LEU A 42 -28.08 7.62 -21.72
N VAL A 43 -29.36 7.85 -22.01
CA VAL A 43 -30.08 7.10 -23.05
C VAL A 43 -30.17 7.96 -24.31
N LEU A 44 -29.51 7.52 -25.37
CA LEU A 44 -29.59 8.14 -26.69
C LEU A 44 -30.55 7.34 -27.56
N HIS A 45 -31.37 8.00 -28.36
CA HIS A 45 -32.20 7.33 -29.37
C HIS A 45 -31.60 7.63 -30.74
N ASP A 46 -31.45 6.60 -31.58
CA ASP A 46 -31.09 6.81 -32.98
C ASP A 46 -32.29 7.34 -33.81
N SER A 47 -32.08 7.62 -35.09
CA SER A 47 -33.14 8.11 -35.98
C SER A 47 -34.28 7.09 -36.20
N ASN A 48 -34.10 5.84 -35.77
CA ASN A 48 -35.11 4.78 -35.83
C ASN A 48 -35.79 4.54 -34.48
N GLY A 49 -35.46 5.33 -33.44
CA GLY A 49 -36.03 5.23 -32.11
C GLY A 49 -35.46 4.08 -31.26
N VAL A 50 -34.32 3.48 -31.65
CA VAL A 50 -33.68 2.41 -30.87
C VAL A 50 -32.88 3.05 -29.73
N PRO A 51 -33.17 2.74 -28.45
CA PRO A 51 -32.44 3.29 -27.33
C PRO A 51 -31.05 2.63 -27.21
N THR A 52 -30.02 3.45 -27.10
CA THR A 52 -28.67 3.05 -26.72
C THR A 52 -28.36 3.67 -25.35
N THR A 53 -28.10 2.82 -24.36
CA THR A 53 -27.70 3.26 -23.02
C THR A 53 -26.18 3.36 -22.94
N ILE A 54 -25.68 4.57 -22.69
CA ILE A 54 -24.28 4.82 -22.34
C ILE A 54 -24.22 4.99 -20.83
N ILE A 55 -23.48 4.12 -20.15
CA ILE A 55 -23.21 4.24 -18.72
C ILE A 55 -21.87 4.94 -18.56
N VAL A 56 -21.89 6.17 -18.03
CA VAL A 56 -20.68 6.87 -17.62
C VAL A 56 -20.50 6.62 -16.12
N SER A 57 -19.54 5.76 -15.77
CA SER A 57 -19.08 5.64 -14.38
C SER A 57 -18.11 6.77 -14.10
N VAL A 58 -18.50 7.70 -13.21
CA VAL A 58 -17.56 8.66 -12.64
C VAL A 58 -16.81 7.94 -11.51
N PRO A 59 -15.47 7.83 -11.56
CA PRO A 59 -14.72 7.28 -10.43
C PRO A 59 -14.92 8.16 -9.19
N PRO A 60 -14.81 7.60 -7.97
CA PRO A 60 -14.82 8.43 -6.77
C PRO A 60 -13.74 9.51 -6.88
N ALA A 61 -14.01 10.69 -6.33
CA ALA A 61 -12.99 11.72 -6.20
C ALA A 61 -11.84 11.14 -5.35
N SER A 62 -10.65 11.03 -5.93
CA SER A 62 -9.45 10.65 -5.20
C SER A 62 -9.26 11.62 -4.03
N ASP A 63 -8.88 11.11 -2.86
CA ASP A 63 -8.52 11.96 -1.72
C ASP A 63 -7.58 13.09 -2.19
N PRO A 64 -7.81 14.34 -1.76
CA PRO A 64 -6.93 15.43 -2.14
C PRO A 64 -5.52 15.09 -1.66
N THR A 65 -4.59 14.99 -2.61
CA THR A 65 -3.17 14.86 -2.31
C THR A 65 -2.80 16.00 -1.33
N PRO A 66 -2.24 15.71 -0.14
CA PRO A 66 -1.83 16.77 0.76
C PRO A 66 -0.80 17.65 0.02
N ALA A 67 -1.04 18.95 0.03
CA ALA A 67 -0.12 19.93 -0.53
C ALA A 67 1.27 19.72 0.08
N PRO A 68 2.36 19.86 -0.71
CA PRO A 68 3.71 19.71 -0.17
C PRO A 68 3.92 20.70 0.96
N ALA A 69 4.28 20.18 2.14
CA ALA A 69 4.66 21.00 3.28
C ALA A 69 5.83 21.90 2.87
N ASN A 70 5.59 23.21 2.97
CA ASN A 70 6.56 24.25 2.67
C ASN A 70 7.66 24.21 3.76
N LEU A 71 8.78 23.56 3.48
CA LEU A 71 9.93 23.53 4.40
C LEU A 71 10.56 24.94 4.45
N PRO A 72 10.73 25.56 5.63
CA PRO A 72 11.48 26.80 5.72
C PRO A 72 12.97 26.56 5.47
N ALA A 73 13.49 27.25 4.45
CA ALA A 73 14.91 27.36 4.17
C ALA A 73 15.60 28.18 5.28
N ASN A 74 16.37 27.51 6.15
CA ASN A 74 17.43 28.18 6.90
C ASN A 74 18.51 27.18 7.35
N ILE A 75 19.53 27.00 6.51
CA ILE A 75 20.81 26.40 6.92
C ILE A 75 21.86 27.52 6.87
N PRO A 76 22.38 28.00 8.00
CA PRO A 76 23.54 28.89 7.98
C PRO A 76 24.81 28.08 7.67
N ALA A 77 25.57 28.62 6.73
CA ALA A 77 26.87 28.16 6.29
C ALA A 77 28.00 28.54 7.27
N GLY A 78 29.05 27.71 7.30
CA GLY A 78 30.44 28.19 7.43
C GLY A 78 31.06 28.14 8.83
N GLY A 79 32.02 27.22 9.00
CA GLY A 79 32.97 27.21 10.12
C GLY A 79 34.09 26.19 9.91
N VAL A 80 35.16 26.60 9.22
CA VAL A 80 36.43 25.89 8.98
C VAL A 80 37.40 26.21 10.15
N PRO A 81 38.42 25.36 10.44
CA PRO A 81 38.81 24.98 11.80
C PRO A 81 39.98 25.81 12.37
N LYS A 82 40.23 25.64 13.67
CA LYS A 82 41.49 26.03 14.31
C LYS A 82 42.23 24.81 14.85
N GLU A 83 43.47 24.72 14.40
CA GLU A 83 44.52 23.78 14.74
C GLU A 83 45.33 24.31 15.94
N GLY A 84 45.89 23.38 16.74
CA GLY A 84 47.14 23.59 17.48
C GLY A 84 47.03 23.63 19.02
N GLY A 85 47.74 22.68 19.68
CA GLY A 85 48.18 22.87 21.08
C GLY A 85 48.35 21.62 21.93
N GLU A 86 49.52 20.99 21.81
CA GLU A 86 50.22 19.93 22.56
C GLU A 86 49.81 19.47 23.99
N ALA A 87 50.27 18.23 24.25
CA ALA A 87 50.19 17.35 25.44
C ALA A 87 50.76 17.96 26.74
N LYS A 88 50.53 17.45 27.97
CA LYS A 88 50.71 16.06 28.50
C LYS A 88 50.25 16.04 30.00
N PRO A 89 50.49 14.97 30.80
CA PRO A 89 49.55 13.94 31.25
C PRO A 89 49.13 14.03 32.74
N LYS A 90 48.06 13.31 33.15
CA LYS A 90 47.87 12.88 34.56
C LYS A 90 47.15 11.53 34.64
N GLU A 91 47.96 10.49 34.84
CA GLU A 91 47.93 9.52 35.94
C GLU A 91 46.60 9.26 36.70
N GLY A 92 46.21 7.98 36.73
CA GLY A 92 45.67 7.29 37.91
C GLY A 92 44.15 7.25 38.08
N GLY A 93 43.56 6.05 38.03
CA GLY A 93 42.19 5.83 38.50
C GLY A 93 41.55 4.52 38.05
N GLU A 94 41.89 3.45 38.76
CA GLU A 94 41.18 2.17 38.97
C GLU A 94 40.05 1.75 38.02
N ALA A 95 40.32 0.62 37.36
CA ALA A 95 39.32 -0.27 36.78
C ALA A 95 38.40 -0.84 37.87
N LYS A 96 37.08 -0.73 37.64
CA LYS A 96 36.07 -1.57 38.28
C LYS A 96 35.33 -2.32 37.18
N PRO A 97 35.42 -3.65 37.09
CA PRO A 97 34.62 -4.42 36.16
C PRO A 97 33.17 -4.40 36.66
N LYS A 98 32.23 -3.99 35.79
CA LYS A 98 30.82 -4.24 36.00
C LYS A 98 30.48 -5.48 35.17
N GLU A 99 30.48 -6.64 35.84
CA GLU A 99 29.58 -7.76 35.55
C GLU A 99 28.21 -7.19 35.11
N GLY A 100 27.64 -7.56 33.97
CA GLY A 100 27.60 -8.92 33.44
C GLY A 100 26.52 -9.67 34.21
N GLY A 101 25.26 -9.45 33.84
CA GLY A 101 24.10 -10.02 34.51
C GLY A 101 22.85 -9.76 33.68
N GLU A 102 22.66 -10.62 32.69
CA GLU A 102 21.45 -10.94 31.94
C GLU A 102 20.18 -10.22 32.39
N GLY A 103 19.86 -9.12 31.72
CA GLY A 103 18.48 -8.85 31.39
C GLY A 103 18.17 -9.62 30.11
N GLU A 104 17.81 -10.90 30.21
CA GLU A 104 16.90 -11.49 29.23
C GLU A 104 15.62 -10.65 29.29
N LYS A 105 15.58 -9.54 28.54
CA LYS A 105 14.36 -9.21 27.84
C LYS A 105 14.19 -10.33 26.83
N LYS A 106 13.60 -11.44 27.29
CA LYS A 106 12.64 -12.12 26.43
C LYS A 106 11.64 -11.04 26.10
N GLU A 107 11.79 -10.43 24.93
CA GLU A 107 10.63 -9.99 24.19
C GLU A 107 9.66 -11.17 24.29
N GLU A 108 8.58 -10.92 25.02
CA GLU A 108 7.48 -11.82 25.10
C GLU A 108 6.98 -11.88 23.66
N GLU A 109 7.50 -12.85 22.88
CA GLU A 109 7.02 -13.19 21.55
C GLU A 109 5.50 -13.22 21.70
N GLU A 110 4.82 -12.19 21.17
CA GLU A 110 3.37 -12.11 21.27
C GLU A 110 2.86 -13.45 20.77
N LYS A 111 2.02 -14.13 21.58
CA LYS A 111 1.58 -15.49 21.28
C LYS A 111 0.81 -15.48 19.95
N LYS A 112 1.53 -15.65 18.83
CA LYS A 112 1.01 -15.61 17.47
C LYS A 112 0.76 -17.02 16.96
N THR A 113 -0.38 -17.21 16.32
CA THR A 113 -0.66 -18.45 15.60
C THR A 113 -0.15 -18.32 14.17
N ARG A 114 0.78 -19.20 13.78
CA ARG A 114 1.36 -19.22 12.43
C ARG A 114 0.66 -20.28 11.57
N ALA A 115 0.38 -19.95 10.31
CA ALA A 115 -0.13 -20.90 9.32
C ALA A 115 0.36 -20.54 7.91
N ASN A 116 0.28 -21.52 6.99
CA ASN A 116 0.61 -21.30 5.59
C ASN A 116 -0.68 -21.12 4.79
N GLY A 117 -0.77 -20.01 4.06
CA GLY A 117 -1.80 -19.76 3.08
C GLY A 117 -1.47 -20.40 1.72
N VAL A 118 -2.47 -20.44 0.84
CA VAL A 118 -2.30 -20.85 -0.56
C VAL A 118 -2.71 -19.69 -1.45
N MET A 119 -1.85 -19.29 -2.39
CA MET A 119 -2.13 -18.21 -3.33
C MET A 119 -3.46 -18.41 -4.06
N GLY A 120 -4.25 -17.36 -4.17
CA GLY A 120 -5.56 -17.33 -4.82
C GLY A 120 -6.67 -18.10 -4.08
N THR A 121 -6.37 -18.72 -2.93
CA THR A 121 -7.34 -19.49 -2.15
C THR A 121 -7.77 -18.71 -0.91
N PRO A 122 -9.08 -18.59 -0.63
CA PRO A 122 -9.57 -17.98 0.60
C PRO A 122 -9.04 -18.68 1.87
N PHE A 123 -8.59 -17.89 2.83
CA PHE A 123 -8.13 -18.31 4.15
C PHE A 123 -8.99 -17.64 5.23
N GLN A 124 -9.53 -18.42 6.17
CA GLN A 124 -10.34 -17.88 7.26
C GLN A 124 -9.47 -17.40 8.41
N LEU A 125 -9.39 -16.08 8.57
CA LEU A 125 -8.81 -15.43 9.74
C LEU A 125 -9.84 -15.45 10.87
N LYS A 126 -9.43 -15.94 12.04
CA LYS A 126 -10.26 -15.96 13.24
C LYS A 126 -10.41 -14.56 13.85
N GLY A 127 -11.52 -14.35 14.55
CA GLY A 127 -11.71 -13.18 15.41
C GLY A 127 -11.19 -13.42 16.83
N ASN A 128 -11.84 -12.80 17.82
CA ASN A 128 -11.54 -12.88 19.26
C ASN A 128 -10.20 -12.26 19.68
N ASN A 129 -9.67 -11.32 18.90
CA ASN A 129 -8.36 -10.68 19.11
C ASN A 129 -7.19 -11.66 19.17
N GLU A 130 -7.29 -12.81 18.50
CA GLU A 130 -6.16 -13.74 18.31
C GLU A 130 -5.22 -13.20 17.24
N LEU A 131 -3.93 -13.02 17.59
CA LEU A 131 -2.89 -12.66 16.63
C LEU A 131 -2.59 -13.88 15.73
N GLN A 132 -2.72 -13.66 14.43
CA GLN A 132 -2.49 -14.66 13.39
C GLN A 132 -1.49 -14.13 12.38
N ALA A 133 -0.57 -14.98 11.96
CA ALA A 133 0.46 -14.72 10.96
C ALA A 133 0.32 -15.77 9.85
N ILE A 134 -0.09 -15.34 8.65
CA ILE A 134 -0.34 -16.25 7.52
C ILE A 134 0.68 -16.02 6.43
N SER A 135 1.58 -16.99 6.22
CA SER A 135 2.65 -16.92 5.23
C SER A 135 2.17 -17.41 3.85
N PHE A 136 2.43 -16.62 2.81
CA PHE A 136 2.12 -16.93 1.42
C PHE A 136 3.39 -16.92 0.58
N VAL A 137 3.90 -18.11 0.31
CA VAL A 137 5.10 -18.32 -0.51
C VAL A 137 4.81 -17.94 -1.96
N GLY A 138 5.62 -17.04 -2.52
CA GLY A 138 5.58 -16.66 -3.93
C GLY A 138 6.05 -17.79 -4.85
N SER A 139 6.05 -17.52 -6.16
CA SER A 139 6.62 -18.47 -7.13
C SER A 139 8.15 -18.60 -6.99
N ALA A 140 8.76 -19.57 -7.70
CA ALA A 140 10.18 -19.84 -7.56
C ALA A 140 11.05 -18.59 -7.83
N GLY A 141 11.92 -18.24 -6.87
CA GLY A 141 12.76 -17.04 -6.92
C GLY A 141 12.07 -15.75 -6.46
N VAL A 142 10.88 -15.85 -5.86
CA VAL A 142 10.13 -14.76 -5.23
C VAL A 142 10.08 -15.02 -3.72
N GLY A 143 10.11 -13.97 -2.90
CA GLY A 143 10.00 -14.12 -1.44
C GLY A 143 8.65 -14.68 -0.95
N SER A 144 8.46 -14.68 0.36
CA SER A 144 7.18 -14.95 1.01
C SER A 144 6.61 -13.64 1.54
N MET A 145 5.30 -13.44 1.39
CA MET A 145 4.59 -12.39 2.08
C MET A 145 3.77 -12.99 3.21
N GLU A 146 4.00 -12.52 4.43
CA GLU A 146 3.21 -12.86 5.60
C GLU A 146 2.23 -11.72 5.92
N ILE A 147 0.99 -12.10 6.25
CA ILE A 147 -0.04 -11.16 6.68
C ILE A 147 -0.30 -11.40 8.16
N GLU A 148 0.00 -10.39 8.99
CA GLU A 148 -0.45 -10.41 10.37
C GLU A 148 -1.81 -9.74 10.53
N TYR A 149 -2.70 -10.43 11.23
CA TYR A 149 -4.05 -10.01 11.49
C TYR A 149 -4.42 -10.23 12.95
N GLN A 150 -5.04 -9.21 13.53
CA GLN A 150 -5.70 -9.32 14.82
C GLN A 150 -6.95 -8.44 14.82
N ASN A 151 -8.09 -9.02 15.23
CA ASN A 151 -9.31 -8.27 15.45
C ASN A 151 -10.32 -9.06 16.28
N ILE A 152 -11.36 -8.36 16.75
CA ILE A 152 -12.51 -8.98 17.40
C ILE A 152 -13.31 -9.85 16.43
N ASP A 153 -13.47 -9.40 15.19
CA ASP A 153 -14.17 -10.11 14.14
C ASP A 153 -13.21 -10.94 13.28
N GLY A 154 -13.70 -12.02 12.68
CA GLY A 154 -12.94 -12.74 11.64
C GLY A 154 -12.93 -12.00 10.30
N ARG A 155 -12.06 -12.44 9.39
CA ARG A 155 -12.04 -12.00 7.99
C ARG A 155 -11.74 -13.18 7.06
N THR A 156 -12.09 -13.01 5.80
CA THR A 156 -11.72 -13.94 4.73
C THR A 156 -10.60 -13.31 3.91
N LEU A 157 -9.38 -13.80 4.10
CA LEU A 157 -8.17 -13.33 3.43
C LEU A 157 -7.98 -14.06 2.10
N THR A 158 -7.60 -13.33 1.06
CA THR A 158 -7.07 -13.92 -0.17
C THR A 158 -5.85 -13.12 -0.59
N VAL A 159 -4.76 -13.82 -0.86
CA VAL A 159 -3.53 -13.23 -1.40
C VAL A 159 -3.27 -13.86 -2.77
N THR A 160 -3.00 -13.04 -3.78
CA THR A 160 -2.64 -13.50 -5.12
C THR A 160 -1.34 -12.87 -5.55
N GLU A 161 -0.45 -13.65 -6.17
CA GLU A 161 0.76 -13.14 -6.79
C GLU A 161 0.45 -12.53 -8.17
N ASN A 162 0.87 -11.28 -8.39
CA ASN A 162 0.91 -10.66 -9.71
C ASN A 162 2.34 -10.71 -10.26
N LYS A 163 2.53 -11.49 -11.33
CA LYS A 163 3.83 -11.74 -11.98
C LYS A 163 4.22 -10.67 -13.01
N THR A 164 3.34 -9.69 -13.21
CA THR A 164 3.57 -8.54 -14.08
C THR A 164 3.21 -7.28 -13.28
N PRO A 165 4.01 -6.95 -12.25
CA PRO A 165 3.75 -5.79 -11.41
C PRO A 165 3.77 -4.50 -12.23
N GLY A 166 3.05 -3.48 -11.73
CA GLY A 166 3.17 -2.11 -12.24
C GLY A 166 4.60 -1.56 -12.15
N ALA A 167 4.82 -0.38 -12.71
CA ALA A 167 6.16 0.22 -12.75
C ALA A 167 6.68 0.55 -11.34
N ALA A 168 7.98 0.33 -11.12
CA ALA A 168 8.65 0.78 -9.91
C ALA A 168 8.63 2.32 -9.79
N PRO A 169 8.59 2.88 -8.57
CA PRO A 169 8.72 4.32 -8.38
C PRO A 169 10.09 4.81 -8.85
N LEU A 170 10.17 6.08 -9.25
CA LEU A 170 11.44 6.69 -9.65
C LEU A 170 12.47 6.63 -8.50
N GLY A 171 13.69 6.21 -8.81
CA GLY A 171 14.77 6.06 -7.83
C GLY A 171 14.73 4.75 -7.04
N PHE A 172 13.82 3.84 -7.39
CA PHE A 172 13.70 2.52 -6.78
C PHE A 172 13.78 1.41 -7.82
N LYS A 173 14.27 0.25 -7.35
CA LYS A 173 14.31 -1.02 -8.05
C LYS A 173 13.39 -2.00 -7.32
N LEU A 174 12.64 -2.79 -8.07
CA LEU A 174 11.87 -3.91 -7.52
C LEU A 174 12.85 -4.99 -7.01
N ILE A 175 12.62 -5.51 -5.80
CA ILE A 175 13.47 -6.59 -5.25
C ILE A 175 13.12 -7.95 -5.86
N ASP A 176 11.81 -8.20 -6.02
CA ASP A 176 11.22 -9.40 -6.63
C ASP A 176 10.72 -9.09 -8.04
N PRO A 177 10.55 -10.09 -8.92
CA PRO A 177 9.85 -9.91 -10.19
C PRO A 177 8.32 -9.83 -10.04
N SER A 178 7.78 -10.02 -8.83
CA SER A 178 6.34 -10.10 -8.55
C SER A 178 5.88 -9.06 -7.52
N SER A 179 4.59 -8.79 -7.52
CA SER A 179 3.84 -8.11 -6.45
C SER A 179 2.78 -9.03 -5.88
N TYR A 180 2.15 -8.62 -4.78
CA TYR A 180 1.09 -9.37 -4.13
C TYR A 180 -0.17 -8.53 -3.97
N VAL A 181 -1.30 -9.09 -4.38
CA VAL A 181 -2.63 -8.51 -4.24
C VAL A 181 -3.28 -9.13 -3.01
N VAL A 182 -3.56 -8.31 -2.01
CA VAL A 182 -4.21 -8.71 -0.76
C VAL A 182 -5.66 -8.25 -0.79
N ALA A 183 -6.57 -9.16 -0.44
CA ALA A 183 -7.99 -8.90 -0.33
C ALA A 183 -8.54 -9.44 0.99
N LEU A 184 -9.42 -8.66 1.63
CA LEU A 184 -10.28 -9.10 2.72
C LEU A 184 -11.73 -8.96 2.24
N ALA A 185 -12.50 -10.05 2.26
CA ALA A 185 -13.87 -10.04 1.73
C ALA A 185 -14.78 -9.05 2.47
N GLU A 186 -14.54 -8.86 3.77
CA GLU A 186 -15.31 -7.98 4.65
C GLU A 186 -14.63 -6.60 4.84
N GLY A 187 -13.58 -6.32 4.07
CA GLY A 187 -12.86 -5.04 4.09
C GLY A 187 -11.84 -4.87 5.22
N SER A 188 -11.12 -3.74 5.17
CA SER A 188 -9.97 -3.43 6.02
C SER A 188 -10.27 -2.45 7.16
N SER A 189 -11.53 -2.09 7.36
CA SER A 189 -11.92 -1.10 8.38
C SER A 189 -12.01 -1.73 9.77
N ASN A 190 -11.66 -0.94 10.80
CA ASN A 190 -11.79 -1.31 12.21
C ASN A 190 -11.10 -2.64 12.56
N ILE A 191 -9.86 -2.83 12.10
CA ILE A 191 -9.02 -3.97 12.45
C ILE A 191 -7.94 -3.51 13.43
N THR A 192 -7.74 -4.25 14.51
CA THR A 192 -6.76 -3.94 15.57
C THR A 192 -5.31 -3.97 15.06
N ARG A 193 -4.93 -5.04 14.34
CA ARG A 193 -3.60 -5.16 13.71
C ARG A 193 -3.73 -5.59 12.25
N GLN A 194 -3.00 -4.88 11.40
CA GLN A 194 -2.89 -5.11 9.96
C GLN A 194 -1.43 -4.87 9.58
N GLN A 195 -0.72 -5.94 9.26
CA GLN A 195 0.70 -5.89 8.96
C GLN A 195 1.03 -6.72 7.71
N ILE A 196 2.02 -6.26 6.97
CA ILE A 196 2.62 -7.00 5.87
C ILE A 196 4.07 -7.22 6.25
N ASP A 197 4.44 -8.48 6.37
CA ASP A 197 5.80 -8.90 6.60
C ASP A 197 6.31 -9.58 5.34
N TYR A 198 7.59 -9.45 5.08
CA TYR A 198 8.20 -10.06 3.93
C TYR A 198 9.52 -10.70 4.26
N VAL A 199 9.64 -11.92 3.77
CA VAL A 199 10.78 -12.80 3.96
C VAL A 199 11.36 -13.15 2.61
N THR A 200 12.66 -12.93 2.42
CA THR A 200 13.36 -13.43 1.23
C THR A 200 13.61 -14.93 1.34
N LEU A 201 13.14 -15.71 0.36
CA LEU A 201 13.35 -17.16 0.31
C LEU A 201 14.55 -17.56 -0.57
N ASP A 202 14.99 -16.66 -1.46
CA ASP A 202 16.09 -16.91 -2.39
C ASP A 202 17.40 -16.30 -1.87
N GLU A 203 18.51 -17.04 -1.99
CA GLU A 203 19.83 -16.60 -1.52
C GLU A 203 20.36 -15.36 -2.26
N ALA A 204 20.03 -15.18 -3.54
CA ALA A 204 20.40 -13.97 -4.27
C ALA A 204 19.56 -12.76 -3.83
N LEU A 205 18.33 -12.98 -3.35
CA LEU A 205 17.52 -11.95 -2.70
C LEU A 205 18.01 -11.64 -1.28
N LYS A 206 18.46 -12.63 -0.51
CA LYS A 206 19.07 -12.44 0.81
C LYS A 206 20.34 -11.60 0.76
N ALA A 207 21.05 -11.60 -0.37
CA ALA A 207 22.20 -10.72 -0.59
C ALA A 207 21.80 -9.24 -0.76
N GLN A 208 20.51 -8.92 -0.96
CA GLN A 208 20.02 -7.55 -0.93
C GLN A 208 19.95 -7.04 0.51
N ASN A 209 20.23 -5.76 0.72
CA ASN A 209 20.13 -5.15 2.03
C ASN A 209 18.65 -4.96 2.42
N LEU A 210 18.08 -5.91 3.18
CA LEU A 210 16.69 -5.83 3.64
C LEU A 210 16.42 -4.65 4.57
N SER A 211 17.44 -4.12 5.26
CA SER A 211 17.29 -2.88 6.03
C SER A 211 17.04 -1.64 5.15
N ALA A 212 17.30 -1.72 3.85
CA ALA A 212 17.01 -0.67 2.87
C ALA A 212 15.71 -0.92 2.09
N VAL A 213 15.02 -2.03 2.35
CA VAL A 213 13.78 -2.35 1.66
C VAL A 213 12.66 -1.41 2.11
N GLN A 214 11.86 -0.98 1.15
CA GLN A 214 10.64 -0.22 1.38
C GLN A 214 9.47 -0.91 0.68
N THR A 215 8.37 -1.08 1.41
CA THR A 215 7.13 -1.62 0.86
C THR A 215 6.37 -0.51 0.14
N GLY A 216 6.06 -0.73 -1.14
CA GLY A 216 5.30 0.18 -1.97
C GLY A 216 3.90 -0.34 -2.26
N LYS A 217 2.95 0.59 -2.42
CA LYS A 217 1.56 0.32 -2.79
C LYS A 217 1.30 0.71 -4.24
N LEU A 218 0.62 -0.13 -5.01
CA LEU A 218 0.22 0.22 -6.36
C LEU A 218 -0.83 1.36 -6.34
N CYS A 219 -0.53 2.45 -7.04
CA CYS A 219 -1.52 3.45 -7.40
C CYS A 219 -2.22 3.01 -8.69
N ARG A 220 -3.52 2.68 -8.60
CA ARG A 220 -4.28 2.16 -9.75
C ARG A 220 -4.47 3.19 -10.85
N ASP A 221 -4.52 4.48 -10.51
CA ASP A 221 -4.73 5.56 -11.49
C ASP A 221 -3.52 5.73 -12.42
N THR A 222 -2.31 5.49 -11.91
CA THR A 222 -1.07 5.63 -12.67
C THR A 222 -0.45 4.30 -13.08
N ASN A 223 -0.98 3.18 -12.58
CA ASN A 223 -0.40 1.84 -12.70
C ASN A 223 1.10 1.79 -12.31
N ALA A 224 1.46 2.58 -11.30
CA ALA A 224 2.81 2.67 -10.76
C ALA A 224 2.77 2.55 -9.25
N PHE A 225 3.80 1.94 -8.67
CA PHE A 225 3.92 1.88 -7.23
C PHE A 225 4.32 3.24 -6.66
N VAL A 226 3.87 3.47 -5.43
CA VAL A 226 4.25 4.61 -4.61
C VAL A 226 4.86 4.05 -3.33
N VAL A 227 5.99 4.60 -2.95
CA VAL A 227 6.63 4.37 -1.65
C VAL A 227 6.52 5.67 -0.85
N SER A 228 5.96 5.60 0.34
CA SER A 228 5.65 6.78 1.15
C SER A 228 5.45 6.41 2.62
N SER A 229 5.87 7.28 3.53
CA SER A 229 5.55 7.16 4.96
C SER A 229 4.04 7.22 5.26
N ALA A 230 3.22 7.73 4.33
CA ALA A 230 1.77 7.71 4.47
C ALA A 230 1.16 6.31 4.31
N LEU A 231 1.94 5.31 3.89
CA LEU A 231 1.48 3.92 3.77
C LEU A 231 1.41 3.21 5.12
N GLY A 232 2.21 3.63 6.10
CA GLY A 232 2.36 2.94 7.35
C GLY A 232 3.74 3.15 7.98
N GLU A 233 3.95 2.47 9.10
CA GLU A 233 5.25 2.40 9.77
C GLU A 233 6.04 1.23 9.18
N GLN A 234 7.20 1.55 8.61
CA GLN A 234 8.12 0.58 8.01
C GLN A 234 9.25 0.28 8.99
N GLU A 235 9.47 -1.00 9.27
CA GLU A 235 10.52 -1.50 10.15
C GLU A 235 11.32 -2.59 9.44
N PHE A 236 12.55 -2.82 9.91
CA PHE A 236 13.36 -3.98 9.56
C PHE A 236 13.65 -4.73 10.85
N GLU A 237 13.19 -5.97 10.93
CA GLU A 237 13.40 -6.84 12.08
C GLU A 237 14.65 -7.68 11.82
N ALA A 238 15.78 -7.23 12.39
CA ALA A 238 17.08 -7.84 12.11
C ALA A 238 17.18 -9.30 12.57
N ASP A 239 16.46 -9.66 13.63
CA ASP A 239 16.49 -11.00 14.21
C ASP A 239 15.72 -12.02 13.36
N GLU A 240 14.64 -11.59 12.69
CA GLU A 240 13.88 -12.43 11.74
C GLU A 240 14.36 -12.24 10.28
N ASN A 241 15.18 -11.21 10.03
CA ASN A 241 15.62 -10.77 8.70
C ASN A 241 14.43 -10.46 7.78
N GLU A 242 13.46 -9.71 8.31
CA GLU A 242 12.19 -9.41 7.67
C GLU A 242 11.97 -7.90 7.51
N SER A 243 11.29 -7.53 6.43
CA SER A 243 10.81 -6.17 6.22
C SER A 243 9.33 -6.11 6.62
N VAL A 244 8.99 -5.19 7.52
CA VAL A 244 7.67 -5.09 8.15
C VAL A 244 7.01 -3.76 7.78
N LEU A 245 5.76 -3.81 7.35
CA LEU A 245 4.91 -2.62 7.17
C LEU A 245 3.64 -2.75 8.01
N LYS A 246 3.54 -1.95 9.08
CA LYS A 246 2.31 -1.75 9.85
C LYS A 246 1.44 -0.71 9.15
N THR A 247 0.23 -1.08 8.73
CA THR A 247 -0.65 -0.21 7.94
C THR A 247 -2.09 -0.24 8.42
N SER A 248 -2.85 0.83 8.17
CA SER A 248 -4.29 0.86 8.46
C SER A 248 -5.15 0.16 7.40
N ASN A 249 -4.55 -0.25 6.28
CA ASN A 249 -5.27 -0.90 5.18
C ASN A 249 -4.36 -1.80 4.35
N ILE A 250 -4.38 -3.10 4.62
CA ILE A 250 -3.63 -4.10 3.84
C ILE A 250 -4.29 -4.45 2.50
N VAL A 251 -5.54 -4.09 2.24
CA VAL A 251 -6.31 -4.52 1.06
C VAL A 251 -5.89 -3.74 -0.18
N ARG A 252 -4.73 -4.05 -0.74
CA ARG A 252 -4.11 -3.37 -1.89
C ARG A 252 -3.18 -4.33 -2.63
N GLU A 253 -2.52 -3.83 -3.67
CA GLU A 253 -1.38 -4.51 -4.28
C GLU A 253 -0.08 -3.91 -3.75
N TRP A 254 0.82 -4.78 -3.32
CA TRP A 254 2.06 -4.45 -2.62
C TRP A 254 3.25 -5.06 -3.33
N ALA A 255 4.35 -4.33 -3.35
CA ALA A 255 5.61 -4.83 -3.83
C ALA A 255 6.76 -4.20 -3.03
N LEU A 256 7.93 -4.79 -3.15
CA LEU A 256 9.08 -4.41 -2.35
C LEU A 256 10.17 -3.81 -3.21
N PHE A 257 10.79 -2.77 -2.67
CA PHE A 257 11.72 -1.94 -3.39
C PHE A 257 12.97 -1.69 -2.59
N VAL A 258 14.09 -1.55 -3.29
CA VAL A 258 15.32 -0.96 -2.75
C VAL A 258 15.65 0.31 -3.54
N PRO A 259 16.30 1.31 -2.93
CA PRO A 259 16.87 2.43 -3.67
C PRO A 259 17.77 1.92 -4.81
N ALA A 260 17.66 2.54 -5.99
CA ALA A 260 18.41 2.19 -7.20
C ALA A 260 19.83 2.77 -7.23
#